data_AF-A0A1M3PJ01-F1
#
_entry.id   AF-A0A1M3PJ01-F1
#
_cell.length_a   1.000
_cell.length_b   1.000
_cell.length_c   1.000
_cell.angle_alpha   90.00
_cell.angle_beta   90.00
_cell.angle_gamma   90.00
#
_symmetry.space_group_name_H-M   'P 1'
#
loop_
_entity.id
_entity.type
_entity.pdbx_description
1 polymer ?
#
loop_
_entity_poly.entity_id
_entity_poly.type
_entity_poly.pdbx_seq_one_letter_code
_entity_poly.pdbx_strand_id
1 'polypeptide(L)'
;MTTCQFNFDEVKMPGYGEGVLLYGTATLESDCEDDSYFYVASIQIGNRVLTRPSRINSAHVVDDFFFTEIANQIESDKTAVGRNAADAWTDAVAGNVEPVPALRRRAGMPLGFVPEISPTRPYVMEAAE
;
A
#
# COMPACT_ATOMS: atom_id res chain seq x y z
N MET A 1 0.78 13.05 13.90
CA MET A 1 0.06 11.89 13.36
C MET A 1 0.34 11.79 11.89
N THR A 2 1.30 10.93 11.55
CA THR A 2 1.66 10.63 10.18
C THR A 2 0.56 9.76 9.54
N THR A 3 0.31 9.99 8.26
CA THR A 3 -0.61 9.17 7.45
C THR A 3 0.06 8.88 6.11
N CYS A 4 -0.02 7.65 5.62
CA CYS A 4 0.51 7.31 4.31
C CYS A 4 -0.39 6.32 3.56
N GLN A 5 -0.27 6.32 2.24
CA GLN A 5 -0.96 5.38 1.38
C GLN A 5 0.00 4.26 0.99
N PHE A 6 -0.44 3.03 1.22
CA PHE A 6 0.31 1.82 0.90
C PHE A 6 -0.47 1.00 -0.13
N ASN A 7 0.12 0.78 -1.30
CA ASN A 7 -0.47 -0.08 -2.32
C ASN A 7 -0.06 -1.52 -2.08
N PHE A 8 -1.01 -2.44 -2.17
CA PHE A 8 -0.78 -3.88 -2.05
C PHE A 8 -1.35 -4.60 -3.27
N ASP A 9 -0.64 -5.62 -3.74
CA ASP A 9 -1.02 -6.40 -4.93
C ASP A 9 -1.21 -7.91 -4.64
N GLU A 10 -0.69 -8.39 -3.51
CA GLU A 10 -0.61 -9.82 -3.19
C GLU A 10 -1.17 -10.15 -1.80
N VAL A 11 -2.33 -9.60 -1.44
CA VAL A 11 -3.00 -9.99 -0.19
C VAL A 11 -3.83 -11.24 -0.43
N LYS A 12 -3.58 -12.29 0.37
CA LYS A 12 -4.28 -13.58 0.25
C LYS A 12 -5.57 -13.56 1.05
N MET A 13 -6.63 -14.16 0.53
CA MET A 13 -7.88 -14.32 1.28
C MET A 13 -8.03 -15.78 1.75
N PRO A 14 -7.77 -16.08 3.03
CA PRO A 14 -7.98 -17.43 3.52
C PRO A 14 -9.46 -17.83 3.38
N GLY A 15 -9.70 -19.05 2.92
CA GLY A 15 -11.05 -19.58 2.68
C GLY A 15 -11.63 -19.33 1.27
N TYR A 16 -11.00 -18.49 0.44
CA TYR A 16 -11.44 -18.22 -0.94
C TYR A 16 -10.59 -18.90 -2.02
N GLY A 17 -9.62 -19.72 -1.61
CA GLY A 17 -8.73 -20.49 -2.49
C GLY A 17 -7.31 -19.94 -2.56
N GLU A 18 -6.33 -20.79 -2.85
CA GLU A 18 -4.89 -20.44 -2.84
C GLU A 18 -4.49 -19.43 -3.94
N GLY A 19 -5.32 -19.26 -4.97
CA GLY A 19 -5.05 -18.37 -6.11
C GLY A 19 -5.74 -17.01 -6.04
N VAL A 20 -6.51 -16.70 -4.99
CA VAL A 20 -7.20 -15.41 -4.88
C VAL A 20 -6.27 -14.39 -4.23
N LEU A 21 -5.78 -13.46 -5.06
CA LEU A 21 -5.01 -12.31 -4.66
C LEU A 21 -5.87 -11.05 -4.77
N LEU A 22 -5.85 -10.23 -3.73
CA LEU A 22 -6.47 -8.92 -3.72
C LEU A 22 -5.42 -7.84 -3.92
N TYR A 23 -5.80 -6.87 -4.75
CA TYR A 23 -5.06 -5.65 -4.98
C TYR A 23 -5.88 -4.45 -4.47
N GLY A 24 -5.20 -3.44 -3.95
CA GLY A 24 -5.84 -2.27 -3.39
C GLY A 24 -4.87 -1.30 -2.74
N THR A 25 -5.44 -0.32 -2.05
CA THR A 25 -4.68 0.71 -1.33
C THR A 25 -5.14 0.75 0.10
N ALA A 26 -4.21 0.59 1.04
CA ALA A 26 -4.45 0.79 2.46
C ALA A 26 -4.01 2.19 2.88
N THR A 27 -4.78 2.80 3.78
CA THR A 27 -4.39 4.01 4.49
C THR A 27 -3.82 3.60 5.83
N LEU A 28 -2.54 3.87 6.02
CA LEU A 28 -1.83 3.65 7.28
C LEU A 28 -1.86 4.94 8.07
N GLU A 29 -2.19 4.86 9.35
CA GLU A 29 -2.19 5.98 10.28
C GLU A 29 -1.38 5.61 11.51
N SER A 30 -0.77 6.61 12.16
CA SER A 30 -0.05 6.34 13.39
C SER A 30 -1.00 6.09 14.56
N ASP A 31 -0.70 5.04 15.32
CA ASP A 31 -1.39 4.71 16.57
C ASP A 31 -0.96 5.62 17.74
N CYS A 32 0.21 6.26 17.63
CA CYS A 32 0.79 7.08 18.69
C CYS A 32 1.29 8.45 18.18
N GLU A 33 1.64 9.35 19.09
CA GLU A 33 2.24 10.64 18.68
C GLU A 33 3.67 10.48 18.15
N ASP A 34 4.35 9.41 18.55
CA ASP A 34 5.76 9.13 18.22
C ASP A 34 5.96 8.39 16.89
N ASP A 35 4.89 8.17 16.11
CA ASP A 35 4.91 7.49 14.79
C ASP A 35 5.59 6.10 14.76
N SER A 36 5.78 5.50 15.93
CA SER A 36 6.52 4.24 16.12
C SER A 36 5.76 3.01 15.65
N TYR A 37 4.42 3.10 15.65
CA TYR A 37 3.52 2.05 15.19
C TYR A 37 2.47 2.65 14.28
N PHE A 38 2.06 1.86 13.29
CA PHE A 38 0.95 2.18 12.40
C PHE A 38 -0.15 1.15 12.53
N TYR A 39 -1.36 1.57 12.16
CA TYR A 39 -2.49 0.70 11.97
C TYR A 39 -3.16 1.01 10.63
N VAL A 40 -3.92 0.05 10.10
CA VAL A 40 -4.72 0.25 8.90
C VAL A 40 -6.04 0.93 9.30
N ALA A 41 -6.25 2.14 8.79
CA ALA A 41 -7.46 2.93 9.04
C ALA A 41 -8.58 2.61 8.03
N SER A 42 -8.22 2.53 6.75
CA SER A 42 -9.14 2.20 5.66
C SER A 42 -8.44 1.42 4.56
N ILE A 43 -9.21 0.62 3.81
CA ILE A 43 -8.73 -0.17 2.68
C ILE A 43 -9.64 0.10 1.49
N GLN A 44 -9.06 0.52 0.37
CA GLN A 44 -9.76 0.68 -0.89
C GLN A 44 -9.46 -0.50 -1.82
N ILE A 45 -10.50 -1.19 -2.30
CA ILE A 45 -10.43 -2.29 -3.26
C ILE A 45 -11.32 -1.92 -4.44
N GLY A 46 -10.71 -1.59 -5.58
CA GLY A 46 -11.42 -1.05 -6.73
C GLY A 46 -12.19 0.23 -6.36
N ASN A 47 -13.52 0.17 -6.46
CA ASN A 47 -14.45 1.25 -6.14
C ASN A 47 -15.08 1.14 -4.73
N ARG A 48 -14.69 0.13 -3.94
CA ARG A 48 -15.17 -0.07 -2.57
C ARG A 48 -14.15 0.42 -1.56
N VAL A 49 -14.64 1.08 -0.52
CA VAL A 49 -13.83 1.51 0.62
C VAL A 49 -14.33 0.74 1.84
N LEU A 50 -13.44 -0.04 2.43
CA LEU A 50 -13.65 -0.78 3.67
C LEU A 50 -13.06 0.06 4.81
N THR A 51 -13.90 0.37 5.80
CA THR A 51 -13.49 1.08 7.01
C THR A 51 -13.30 0.11 8.15
N ARG A 52 -12.42 0.46 9.09
CA ARG A 52 -12.19 -0.37 10.28
C ARG A 52 -13.52 -0.65 11.02
N PRO A 53 -13.87 -1.93 11.24
CA PRO A 53 -15.15 -2.28 11.83
C PRO A 53 -15.24 -1.81 13.28
N SER A 54 -16.39 -1.25 13.65
CA SER A 54 -16.68 -0.83 15.02
C SER A 54 -17.17 -2.03 15.84
N ARG A 55 -16.75 -2.14 17.11
CA ARG A 55 -17.10 -3.27 18.02
C ARG A 55 -18.60 -3.48 18.27
N ILE A 56 -19.46 -2.57 17.80
CA ILE A 56 -20.90 -2.58 18.06
C ILE A 56 -21.61 -2.97 16.75
N ASN A 57 -21.89 -4.27 16.61
CA ASN A 57 -22.84 -4.88 15.68
C ASN A 57 -22.82 -4.31 14.24
N SER A 58 -21.86 -4.75 13.42
CA SER A 58 -21.80 -4.36 12.01
C SER A 58 -22.89 -5.04 11.18
N ALA A 59 -23.60 -4.24 10.38
CA ALA A 59 -24.52 -4.73 9.36
C ALA A 59 -23.78 -5.32 8.14
N HIS A 60 -22.47 -5.13 8.04
CA HIS A 60 -21.65 -5.45 6.88
C HIS A 60 -20.60 -6.53 7.21
N VAL A 61 -21.07 -7.67 7.70
CA VAL A 61 -20.23 -8.80 8.18
C VAL A 61 -19.15 -9.24 7.18
N VAL A 62 -19.47 -9.20 5.88
CA VAL A 62 -18.52 -9.58 4.82
C VAL A 62 -17.42 -8.53 4.66
N ASP A 63 -17.78 -7.25 4.64
CA ASP A 63 -16.82 -6.15 4.48
C ASP A 63 -15.89 -6.05 5.71
N ASP A 64 -16.45 -6.25 6.90
CA ASP A 64 -15.70 -6.38 8.16
C ASP A 64 -14.69 -7.52 8.13
N PHE A 65 -15.10 -8.68 7.60
CA PHE A 65 -14.23 -9.84 7.45
C PHE A 65 -13.07 -9.54 6.49
N PHE A 66 -13.37 -8.97 5.30
CA PHE A 66 -12.34 -8.56 4.34
C PHE A 66 -11.38 -7.55 4.94
N PHE A 67 -11.90 -6.53 5.63
CA PHE A 67 -11.06 -5.54 6.28
C PHE A 67 -10.11 -6.20 7.28
N THR A 68 -10.64 -7.04 8.17
CA THR A 68 -9.87 -7.67 9.25
C THR A 68 -8.76 -8.56 8.70
N GLU A 69 -9.06 -9.40 7.71
CA GLU A 69 -8.06 -10.30 7.13
C GLU A 69 -6.96 -9.57 6.37
N ILE A 70 -7.29 -8.50 5.66
CA ILE A 70 -6.31 -7.69 4.94
C ILE A 70 -5.46 -6.89 5.94
N ALA A 71 -6.09 -6.24 6.92
CA ALA A 71 -5.40 -5.49 7.96
C ALA A 71 -4.44 -6.38 8.74
N ASN A 72 -4.87 -7.59 9.13
CA ASN A 72 -4.01 -8.56 9.83
C ASN A 72 -2.75 -8.93 9.05
N GLN A 73 -2.82 -8.96 7.71
CA GLN A 73 -1.63 -9.25 6.88
C GLN A 73 -0.73 -8.03 6.74
N ILE A 74 -1.30 -6.84 6.54
CA ILE A 74 -0.55 -5.59 6.38
C ILE A 74 0.13 -5.17 7.68
N GLU A 75 -0.54 -5.33 8.82
CA GLU A 75 0.01 -5.00 10.15
C GLU A 75 0.99 -6.06 10.66
N SER A 76 1.09 -7.22 10.00
CA SER A 76 1.96 -8.33 10.41
C SER A 76 3.25 -8.38 9.59
N ASP A 77 4.37 -8.13 10.27
CA ASP A 77 5.75 -8.24 9.76
C ASP A 77 6.14 -9.65 9.31
N LYS A 78 5.31 -10.65 9.63
CA LYS A 78 5.54 -12.04 9.22
C LYS A 78 5.13 -12.30 7.77
N THR A 79 4.33 -11.42 7.18
CA THR A 79 3.90 -11.55 5.79
C THR A 79 4.80 -10.74 4.87
N ALA A 80 4.86 -11.10 3.58
CA ALA A 80 5.59 -10.30 2.60
C ALA A 80 4.98 -8.89 2.48
N VAL A 81 3.65 -8.80 2.43
CA VAL A 81 2.92 -7.53 2.33
C VAL A 81 3.15 -6.65 3.55
N GLY A 82 3.13 -7.22 4.76
CA GLY A 82 3.32 -6.44 5.98
C GLY A 82 4.75 -5.95 6.17
N ARG A 83 5.77 -6.68 5.69
CA ARG A 83 7.15 -6.16 5.61
C ARG A 83 7.24 -4.96 4.68
N ASN A 84 6.66 -5.08 3.48
CA ASN A 84 6.61 -3.97 2.54
C ASN A 84 5.86 -2.76 3.11
N ALA A 85 4.78 -2.99 3.87
CA ALA A 85 4.03 -1.93 4.54
C ALA A 85 4.86 -1.25 5.64
N ALA A 86 5.60 -2.02 6.43
CA ALA A 86 6.50 -1.49 7.46
C ALA A 86 7.65 -0.68 6.85
N ASP A 87 8.22 -1.14 5.74
CA ASP A 87 9.24 -0.39 5.00
C ASP A 87 8.65 0.93 4.46
N ALA A 88 7.49 0.87 3.81
CA ALA A 88 6.78 2.05 3.30
C ALA A 88 6.39 3.04 4.41
N TRP A 89 6.01 2.54 5.59
CA TRP A 89 5.74 3.36 6.77
C TRP A 89 7.02 4.04 7.29
N THR A 90 8.11 3.29 7.39
CA THR A 90 9.41 3.81 7.84
C THR A 90 9.90 4.91 6.90
N ASP A 91 9.78 4.70 5.59
CA ASP A 91 10.08 5.73 4.59
C ASP A 91 9.17 6.95 4.73
N ALA A 92 7.89 6.74 5.05
CA ALA A 92 6.95 7.83 5.26
C ALA A 92 7.28 8.69 6.48
N VAL A 93 7.61 8.05 7.61
CA VAL A 93 8.01 8.74 8.84
C VAL A 93 9.37 9.42 8.68
N ALA A 94 10.30 8.83 7.93
CA ALA A 94 11.59 9.43 7.62
C ALA A 94 11.50 10.64 6.66
N GLY A 95 10.31 10.90 6.08
CA GLY A 95 10.12 11.95 5.07
C GLY A 95 10.67 11.59 3.69
N ASN A 96 10.98 10.31 3.46
CA ASN A 96 11.50 9.75 2.21
C ASN A 96 10.39 9.34 1.24
N VAL A 97 9.14 9.78 1.45
CA VAL A 97 8.07 9.56 0.47
C VAL A 97 8.44 10.28 -0.81
N GLU A 98 8.87 9.53 -1.83
CA GLU A 98 8.92 10.08 -3.17
C GLU A 98 7.53 10.64 -3.47
N PRO A 99 7.41 11.92 -3.88
CA PRO A 99 6.13 12.47 -4.23
C PRO A 99 5.60 11.62 -5.37
N VAL A 100 4.59 10.79 -5.08
CA VAL A 100 3.85 10.02 -6.09
C VAL A 100 3.59 11.01 -7.21
N PRO A 101 4.13 10.81 -8.43
CA PRO A 101 3.97 11.78 -9.48
C PRO A 101 2.48 11.84 -9.73
N ALA A 102 1.85 12.90 -9.20
CA ALA A 102 0.48 13.22 -9.50
C ALA A 102 0.48 13.33 -11.01
N LEU A 103 -0.11 12.33 -11.65
CA LEU A 103 -0.24 12.27 -13.10
C LEU A 103 -1.15 13.44 -13.44
N ARG A 104 -0.55 14.63 -13.55
CA ARG A 104 -1.21 15.87 -13.88
C ARG A 104 -1.72 15.62 -15.29
N ARG A 105 -3.02 15.31 -15.39
CA ARG A 105 -3.72 15.32 -16.65
C ARG A 105 -3.52 16.70 -17.25
N ARG A 106 -2.57 16.82 -18.17
CA ARG A 106 -2.51 17.95 -19.08
C ARG A 106 -3.77 17.86 -19.93
N ALA A 107 -4.65 18.85 -19.80
CA ALA A 107 -5.76 19.00 -20.73
C ALA A 107 -5.17 19.10 -22.14
N GLY A 108 -5.41 18.07 -22.97
CA GLY A 108 -5.07 18.09 -24.39
C GLY A 108 -4.16 16.98 -24.95
N MET A 109 -3.79 15.92 -24.23
CA MET A 109 -2.93 14.86 -24.79
C MET A 109 -3.73 13.68 -25.39
N PRO A 110 -3.52 13.31 -26.68
CA PRO A 110 -4.22 12.20 -27.30
C PRO A 110 -3.68 10.82 -26.85
N LEU A 111 -4.58 9.83 -26.86
CA LEU A 111 -4.40 8.44 -26.40
C LEU A 111 -3.43 7.63 -27.27
N GLY A 112 -2.13 7.81 -27.08
CA GLY A 112 -1.16 6.90 -27.67
C GLY A 112 0.24 7.23 -27.22
N PHE A 113 0.72 6.54 -26.20
CA PHE A 113 2.08 5.97 -26.10
C PHE A 113 2.28 5.39 -24.69
N VAL A 114 2.08 4.09 -24.60
CA VAL A 114 2.79 3.17 -23.70
C VAL A 114 3.36 2.14 -24.66
N PRO A 115 4.67 1.83 -24.73
CA PRO A 115 5.53 1.35 -23.63
C PRO A 115 6.93 2.03 -23.68
N GLU A 116 7.95 1.77 -22.87
CA GLU A 116 8.55 0.48 -22.49
C GLU A 116 9.56 0.68 -21.35
N ILE A 117 9.87 -0.42 -20.70
CA ILE A 117 10.54 -0.60 -19.42
C ILE A 117 12.07 -0.36 -19.57
N SER A 118 12.68 0.23 -18.53
CA SER A 118 14.12 0.54 -18.34
C SER A 118 15.06 -0.67 -18.59
N PRO A 119 16.41 -0.54 -18.76
CA PRO A 119 17.35 -0.16 -17.68
C PRO A 119 18.64 0.56 -18.23
N THR A 120 19.63 1.10 -17.51
CA THR A 120 20.57 0.54 -16.51
C THR A 120 21.52 1.67 -16.04
N ARG A 121 22.05 1.56 -14.81
CA ARG A 121 23.13 2.36 -14.21
C ARG A 121 24.32 2.63 -15.15
N PRO A 122 24.99 3.80 -15.10
CA PRO A 122 26.35 3.90 -15.59
C PRO A 122 27.34 3.31 -14.57
N TYR A 123 28.08 2.30 -15.04
CA TYR A 123 29.30 1.76 -14.43
C TYR A 123 30.42 2.80 -14.58
N VAL A 124 31.00 3.27 -13.49
CA VAL A 124 32.19 4.15 -13.50
C VAL A 124 33.43 3.27 -13.53
N MET A 125 34.18 3.30 -14.64
CA MET A 125 35.56 2.81 -14.66
C MET A 125 36.48 3.93 -14.24
N GLU A 126 37.15 3.76 -13.10
CA GLU A 126 38.30 4.57 -12.72
C GLU A 126 39.51 4.06 -13.51
N ALA A 127 39.96 4.85 -14.47
CA ALA A 127 41.17 4.59 -15.22
C ALA A 127 42.38 4.98 -14.36
N ALA A 128 43.33 4.05 -14.24
CA ALA A 128 44.61 4.25 -13.59
C ALA A 128 45.50 5.20 -14.42
N GLU A 129 46.11 6.17 -13.75
CA GLU A 129 47.36 6.82 -14.14
C GLU A 129 48.33 6.81 -12.94
#